data_AF-A0A4D4KUA5-F1
#
_entry.id   AF-A0A4D4KUA5-F1
#
_cell.length_a   1.000
_cell.length_b   1.000
_cell.length_c   1.000
_cell.angle_alpha   90.00
_cell.angle_beta   90.00
_cell.angle_gamma   90.00
#
_symmetry.space_group_name_H-M   'P 1'
#
loop_
_entity.id
_entity.type
_entity.pdbx_description
1 polymer ?
#
loop_
_entity_poly.entity_id
_entity_poly.type
_entity_poly.pdbx_seq_one_letter_code
_entity_poly.pdbx_strand_id
1 'polypeptide(L)'
;MYDAGVVRDEVERLSAEGVRVPPSDTRPDDLAVLVYTSGSTAVPKAVMCPHAQIVFATRAIQEVLGYRPDDVVFCRFPISWDYGLYKVLLACAGRSEIVLAGEESDLTLLRRMRETGTTIVPIVPSFASIIVTMAGRDREPPPPVRLFTNTGAALPPATIEALRAAFPGARVVRQFGQTECKRISIMPPEEDRERPDSVGLPCRGRRWRSSARTASPSRPGRPARSLRAGRMSCPATGTTRS
;
A
#
# COMPACT_ATOMS: atom_id res chain seq x y z
N MET A 1 23.58 2.71 16.89
CA MET A 1 23.00 2.65 15.53
C MET A 1 23.48 1.33 14.96
N TYR A 2 22.57 0.39 14.64
CA TYR A 2 22.97 -0.90 14.06
C TYR A 2 23.57 -0.67 12.67
N ASP A 3 24.72 -1.29 12.39
CA ASP A 3 25.30 -1.27 11.04
C ASP A 3 24.48 -2.19 10.13
N ALA A 4 23.78 -1.58 9.17
CA ALA A 4 22.94 -2.32 8.24
C ALA A 4 23.75 -3.26 7.33
N GLY A 5 25.04 -3.00 7.12
CA GLY A 5 25.94 -3.90 6.38
C GLY A 5 26.16 -5.21 7.14
N VAL A 6 26.45 -5.13 8.43
CA VAL A 6 26.64 -6.32 9.29
C VAL A 6 25.39 -7.20 9.33
N VAL A 7 24.21 -6.59 9.46
CA VAL A 7 22.94 -7.32 9.46
C VAL A 7 22.68 -7.97 8.10
N ARG A 8 23.00 -7.31 6.99
CA ARG A 8 22.85 -7.86 5.64
C ARG A 8 23.74 -9.09 5.45
N ASP A 9 25.03 -8.96 5.78
CA ASP A 9 26.00 -10.06 5.62
C ASP A 9 25.58 -11.28 6.46
N GLU A 10 25.08 -11.04 7.67
CA GLU A 10 24.53 -12.10 8.52
C GLU A 10 23.29 -12.76 7.90
N VAL A 11 22.33 -11.99 7.39
CA VAL A 11 21.12 -12.53 6.75
C VAL A 11 21.48 -13.33 5.50
N GLU A 12 22.42 -12.84 4.68
CA GLU A 12 22.89 -13.54 3.48
C GLU A 12 23.57 -14.87 3.83
N ARG A 13 24.44 -14.87 4.85
CA ARG A 13 25.06 -16.09 5.38
C ARG A 13 24.02 -17.10 5.87
N LEU A 14 23.11 -16.67 6.75
CA LEU A 14 22.06 -17.53 7.31
C LEU A 14 21.14 -18.10 6.21
N SER A 15 20.84 -17.30 5.19
CA SER A 15 20.06 -17.73 4.02
C SER A 15 20.81 -18.79 3.20
N ALA A 16 22.10 -18.60 2.94
CA ALA A 16 22.95 -19.54 2.22
C ALA A 16 23.12 -20.87 2.96
N GLU A 17 23.22 -20.82 4.29
CA GLU A 17 23.24 -22.00 5.18
C GLU A 17 21.88 -22.69 5.29
N GLY A 18 20.83 -22.11 4.71
CA GLY A 18 19.48 -22.68 4.75
C GLY A 18 18.83 -22.62 6.14
N VAL A 19 19.32 -21.77 7.04
CA VAL A 19 18.78 -21.62 8.39
C VAL A 19 17.30 -21.27 8.29
N ARG A 20 16.48 -21.96 9.09
CA ARG A 20 15.05 -21.71 9.21
C ARG A 20 14.74 -21.32 10.63
N VAL A 21 13.95 -20.26 10.80
CA VAL A 21 13.39 -19.92 12.11
C VAL A 21 12.45 -21.05 12.52
N PRO A 22 12.59 -21.61 13.73
CA PRO A 22 11.68 -22.64 14.21
C PRO A 22 10.24 -22.09 14.25
N PRO A 23 9.22 -22.94 14.05
CA PRO A 23 7.83 -22.51 14.18
C PRO A 23 7.59 -21.91 15.57
N SER A 24 7.01 -20.71 15.64
CA SER A 24 6.50 -20.13 16.88
C SER A 24 5.07 -20.60 17.13
N ASP A 25 4.62 -20.62 18.40
CA ASP A 25 3.21 -20.90 18.78
C ASP A 25 2.26 -19.72 18.45
N THR A 26 2.59 -18.95 17.40
CA THR A 26 1.82 -17.78 16.98
C THR A 26 0.57 -18.23 16.25
N ARG A 27 -0.59 -17.80 16.74
CA ARG A 27 -1.89 -18.13 16.15
C ARG A 27 -2.36 -17.03 15.21
N PRO A 28 -3.19 -17.34 14.20
CA PRO A 28 -3.69 -16.34 13.26
C PRO A 28 -4.47 -15.18 13.92
N ASP A 29 -5.14 -15.43 15.05
CA ASP A 29 -5.93 -14.43 15.77
C ASP A 29 -5.11 -13.64 16.81
N ASP A 30 -3.83 -13.98 17.00
CA ASP A 30 -2.95 -13.21 17.87
C ASP A 30 -2.70 -11.82 17.28
N LEU A 31 -2.61 -10.82 18.15
CA LEU A 31 -2.31 -9.44 17.76
C LEU A 31 -0.88 -9.34 17.25
N ALA A 32 -0.75 -8.87 16.00
CA ALA A 32 0.55 -8.65 15.36
C ALA A 32 1.01 -7.20 15.48
N VAL A 33 0.08 -6.25 15.31
CA VAL A 33 0.40 -4.81 15.25
C VAL A 33 -0.70 -3.98 15.93
N LEU A 34 -0.29 -2.93 16.64
CA LEU A 34 -1.16 -1.84 17.08
C LEU A 34 -0.83 -0.60 16.26
N VAL A 35 -1.81 -0.07 15.52
CA VAL A 35 -1.62 1.17 14.75
C VAL A 35 -2.39 2.29 15.42
N TYR A 36 -1.66 3.24 16.01
CA TYR A 36 -2.26 4.42 16.61
C TYR A 36 -2.69 5.43 15.54
N THR A 37 -3.89 5.97 15.71
CA THR A 37 -4.43 7.04 14.87
C THR A 37 -4.73 8.28 15.71
N SER A 38 -4.67 9.46 15.09
CA SER A 38 -5.06 10.73 15.69
C SER A 38 -6.58 10.72 15.89
N GLY A 39 -7.04 10.20 17.01
CA GLY A 39 -8.45 10.23 17.38
C GLY A 39 -8.95 11.68 17.42
N SER A 40 -10.18 11.92 16.96
CA SER A 40 -10.81 13.25 16.97
C SER A 40 -10.97 13.87 18.36
N THR A 41 -10.76 13.07 19.42
CA THR A 41 -10.96 13.44 20.83
C THR A 41 -9.65 13.63 21.61
N ALA A 42 -8.53 13.89 20.91
CA ALA A 42 -7.18 14.07 21.46
C ALA A 42 -6.54 12.86 22.18
N VAL A 43 -7.32 11.86 22.58
CA VAL A 43 -6.82 10.58 23.12
C VAL A 43 -6.43 9.65 21.96
N PRO A 44 -5.17 9.19 21.86
CA PRO A 44 -4.75 8.25 20.83
C PRO A 44 -5.56 6.95 20.90
N LYS A 45 -6.06 6.47 19.76
CA LYS A 45 -6.76 5.19 19.66
C LYS A 45 -5.95 4.25 18.78
N ALA A 46 -5.74 3.02 19.25
CA ALA A 46 -5.06 2.00 18.48
C ALA A 46 -6.06 1.10 17.76
N VAL A 47 -5.80 0.84 16.48
CA VAL A 47 -6.42 -0.28 15.76
C VAL A 47 -5.61 -1.53 16.09
N MET A 48 -6.30 -2.54 16.62
CA MET A 48 -5.74 -3.85 16.90
C MET A 48 -5.77 -4.71 15.63
N CYS A 49 -4.60 -5.15 15.16
CA CYS A 49 -4.46 -5.88 13.91
C CYS A 49 -3.92 -7.31 14.16
N PRO A 50 -4.79 -8.34 14.14
CA PRO A 50 -4.38 -9.74 14.19
C PRO A 50 -3.57 -10.17 12.95
N HIS A 51 -2.72 -11.18 13.10
CA HIS A 51 -1.93 -11.77 12.00
C HIS A 51 -2.79 -12.12 10.77
N ALA A 52 -3.92 -12.80 10.98
CA ALA A 52 -4.82 -13.24 9.93
C ALA A 52 -5.32 -12.08 9.06
N GLN A 53 -5.64 -10.94 9.68
CA GLN A 53 -6.16 -9.77 8.98
C GLN A 53 -5.06 -9.05 8.18
N ILE A 54 -3.84 -8.98 8.72
CA ILE A 54 -2.69 -8.42 8.01
C ILE A 54 -2.34 -9.26 6.77
N VAL A 55 -2.29 -10.59 6.92
CA VAL A 55 -2.01 -11.51 5.81
C VAL A 55 -3.12 -11.43 4.76
N PHE A 56 -4.38 -11.44 5.18
CA PHE A 56 -5.52 -11.30 4.28
C PHE A 56 -5.46 -9.99 3.49
N ALA A 57 -5.28 -8.85 4.16
CA ALA A 57 -5.24 -7.55 3.51
C ALA A 57 -4.04 -7.43 2.55
N THR A 58 -2.86 -7.92 2.95
CA THR A 58 -1.66 -7.94 2.09
C THR A 58 -1.93 -8.73 0.81
N ARG A 59 -2.48 -9.95 0.92
CA ARG A 59 -2.82 -10.79 -0.25
C ARG A 59 -3.86 -10.13 -1.16
N ALA A 60 -4.92 -9.56 -0.58
CA ALA A 60 -5.97 -8.91 -1.35
C ALA A 60 -5.48 -7.65 -2.09
N ILE A 61 -4.54 -6.91 -1.51
CA ILE A 61 -3.89 -5.76 -2.17
C ILE A 61 -2.92 -6.25 -3.26
N GLN A 62 -2.13 -7.27 -2.94
CA GLN A 62 -1.13 -7.86 -3.84
C GLN A 62 -1.78 -8.41 -5.11
N GLU A 63 -2.95 -9.05 -4.99
CA GLU A 63 -3.70 -9.59 -6.13
C GLU A 63 -4.10 -8.50 -7.14
N VAL A 64 -4.36 -7.27 -6.69
CA VAL A 64 -4.75 -6.16 -7.57
C VAL A 64 -3.55 -5.37 -8.06
N LEU A 65 -2.58 -5.07 -7.19
CA LEU A 65 -1.43 -4.22 -7.54
C LEU A 65 -0.30 -5.00 -8.24
N GLY A 66 -0.24 -6.31 -8.03
CA GLY A 66 0.69 -7.23 -8.68
C GLY A 66 2.16 -6.82 -8.51
N TYR A 67 2.67 -6.79 -7.27
CA TYR A 67 4.11 -6.62 -7.03
C TYR A 67 4.84 -7.89 -7.50
N ARG A 68 6.05 -7.75 -8.02
CA ARG A 68 6.79 -8.78 -8.73
C ARG A 68 8.23 -8.83 -8.24
N PRO A 69 8.97 -9.93 -8.46
CA PRO A 69 10.34 -10.04 -7.97
C PRO A 69 11.32 -9.00 -8.53
N ASP A 70 11.03 -8.47 -9.72
CA ASP A 70 11.80 -7.42 -10.39
C ASP A 70 11.40 -6.00 -9.97
N ASP A 71 10.48 -5.85 -9.01
CA ASP A 71 10.10 -4.54 -8.50
C ASP A 71 11.07 -3.99 -7.46
N VAL A 72 11.26 -2.68 -7.51
CA VAL A 72 11.90 -1.90 -6.45
C VAL A 72 10.90 -0.85 -5.94
N VAL A 73 10.52 -0.99 -4.67
CA VAL A 73 9.54 -0.11 -4.02
C VAL A 73 10.27 1.03 -3.32
N PHE A 74 10.11 2.27 -3.80
CA PHE A 74 10.69 3.44 -3.14
C PHE A 74 9.70 3.99 -2.10
N CYS A 75 9.87 3.61 -0.84
CA CYS A 75 8.95 3.97 0.23
C CYS A 75 9.48 5.14 1.06
N ARG A 76 8.78 6.27 0.96
CA ARG A 76 9.03 7.48 1.73
C ARG A 76 8.25 7.57 3.05
N PHE A 77 7.32 6.64 3.26
CA PHE A 77 6.42 6.68 4.41
C PHE A 77 7.00 5.87 5.57
N PRO A 78 6.88 6.39 6.81
CA PRO A 78 7.37 5.67 7.97
C PRO A 78 6.59 4.37 8.15
N ILE A 79 7.26 3.33 8.64
CA ILE A 79 6.63 2.03 8.95
C ILE A 79 5.66 2.11 10.13
N SER A 80 5.72 3.18 10.94
CA SER A 80 4.73 3.47 11.98
C SER A 80 3.37 3.86 11.40
N TRP A 81 3.34 4.38 10.16
CA TRP A 81 2.12 4.51 9.41
C TRP A 81 1.83 3.20 8.68
N ASP A 82 0.60 2.70 8.80
CA ASP A 82 0.18 1.46 8.15
C ASP A 82 0.46 1.47 6.63
N TYR A 83 0.52 2.64 5.98
CA TYR A 83 0.84 2.71 4.55
C TYR A 83 2.26 2.28 4.25
N GLY A 84 3.25 2.75 5.03
CA GLY A 84 4.64 2.34 4.95
C GLY A 84 4.84 0.89 5.37
N LEU A 85 4.22 0.47 6.48
CA LEU A 85 4.27 -0.93 6.94
C LEU A 85 3.85 -1.92 5.84
N TYR A 86 2.74 -1.64 5.16
CA TYR A 86 2.25 -2.54 4.10
C TYR A 86 3.12 -2.53 2.85
N LYS A 87 4.01 -1.55 2.65
CA LYS A 87 5.00 -1.65 1.56
C LYS A 87 6.03 -2.73 1.84
N VAL A 88 6.46 -2.86 3.10
CA VAL A 88 7.34 -3.96 3.53
C VAL A 88 6.64 -5.30 3.30
N LEU A 89 5.39 -5.43 3.77
CA LEU A 89 4.62 -6.67 3.63
C LEU A 89 4.34 -7.04 2.15
N LEU A 90 4.03 -6.05 1.31
CA LEU A 90 3.83 -6.27 -0.13
C LEU A 90 5.14 -6.61 -0.85
N ALA A 91 6.26 -5.98 -0.45
CA ALA A 91 7.56 -6.34 -0.99
C ALA A 91 7.91 -7.79 -0.66
N CYS A 92 7.69 -8.23 0.58
CA CYS A 92 7.83 -9.64 0.94
C CYS A 92 6.90 -10.55 0.13
N ALA A 93 5.63 -10.18 -0.04
CA ALA A 93 4.65 -10.97 -0.80
C ALA A 93 4.99 -11.06 -2.30
N GLY A 94 5.53 -9.98 -2.88
CA GLY A 94 6.00 -9.91 -4.27
C GLY A 94 7.43 -10.41 -4.47
N ARG A 95 8.15 -10.74 -3.39
CA ARG A 95 9.60 -11.05 -3.40
C ARG A 95 10.45 -9.93 -4.02
N SER A 96 10.03 -8.69 -3.80
CA SER A 96 10.59 -7.50 -4.40
C SER A 96 11.51 -6.77 -3.43
N GLU A 97 12.33 -5.85 -3.95
CA GLU A 97 13.14 -4.97 -3.13
C GLU A 97 12.31 -3.79 -2.60
N ILE A 98 12.69 -3.26 -1.43
CA ILE A 98 12.14 -2.02 -0.88
C ILE A 98 13.26 -1.11 -0.40
N VAL A 99 13.23 0.13 -0.90
CA VAL A 99 14.10 1.23 -0.45
C VAL A 99 13.32 2.05 0.58
N LEU A 100 13.78 2.04 1.82
CA LEU A 100 13.22 2.87 2.90
C LEU A 100 13.91 4.24 2.88
N ALA A 101 13.38 5.16 2.06
CA ALA A 101 14.03 6.43 1.76
C ALA A 101 13.93 7.48 2.89
N GLY A 102 13.18 7.25 3.97
CA GLY A 102 13.17 8.09 5.17
C GLY A 102 12.94 9.59 4.90
N GLU A 103 13.84 10.45 5.41
CA GLU A 103 13.79 11.93 5.32
C GLU A 103 14.85 12.55 4.37
N GLU A 104 15.51 11.77 3.51
CA GLU A 104 16.43 12.26 2.43
C GLU A 104 15.93 13.48 1.63
N SER A 105 16.80 14.36 1.15
CA SER A 105 16.36 15.58 0.44
C SER A 105 15.55 15.31 -0.84
N ASP A 106 14.44 16.05 -1.02
CA ASP A 106 13.63 16.05 -2.25
C ASP A 106 14.45 16.40 -3.51
N LEU A 107 15.52 17.19 -3.37
CA LEU A 107 16.42 17.54 -4.48
C LEU A 107 17.14 16.33 -5.08
N THR A 108 17.29 15.26 -4.31
CA THR A 108 17.95 14.02 -4.74
C THR A 108 16.95 12.93 -5.13
N LEU A 109 15.65 13.19 -5.01
CA LEU A 109 14.59 12.18 -5.10
C LEU A 109 14.65 11.39 -6.41
N LEU A 110 14.60 12.08 -7.56
CA LEU A 110 14.58 11.41 -8.86
C LEU A 110 15.91 10.71 -9.17
N ARG A 111 17.03 11.30 -8.74
CA ARG A 111 18.35 10.67 -8.88
C ARG A 111 18.39 9.35 -8.11
N ARG A 112 17.98 9.36 -6.84
CA ARG A 112 17.90 8.15 -6.01
C ARG A 112 16.95 7.12 -6.60
N MET A 113 15.79 7.55 -7.09
CA MET A 113 14.85 6.64 -7.75
C MET A 113 15.44 5.96 -8.99
N ARG A 114 16.27 6.67 -9.78
CA ARG A 114 17.03 6.07 -10.89
C ARG A 114 18.11 5.12 -10.42
N GLU A 115 18.94 5.56 -9.47
CA GLU A 115 20.06 4.78 -8.93
C GLU A 115 19.60 3.43 -8.36
N THR A 116 18.42 3.41 -7.73
CA THR A 116 17.84 2.18 -7.17
C THR A 116 16.94 1.43 -8.15
N GLY A 117 16.79 1.87 -9.41
CA GLY A 117 15.91 1.22 -10.38
C GLY A 117 14.43 1.17 -9.95
N THR A 118 13.94 2.23 -9.31
CA THR A 118 12.59 2.28 -8.71
C THR A 118 11.48 2.01 -9.73
N THR A 119 10.65 1.01 -9.46
CA THR A 119 9.50 0.63 -10.30
C THR A 119 8.15 0.99 -9.65
N ILE A 120 8.07 1.02 -8.31
CA ILE A 120 6.83 1.31 -7.58
C ILE A 120 7.04 2.45 -6.60
N VAL A 121 6.14 3.43 -6.60
CA VAL A 121 6.17 4.56 -5.67
C VAL A 121 4.81 4.74 -4.99
N PRO A 122 4.68 4.40 -3.69
CA PRO A 122 3.55 4.87 -2.91
C PRO A 122 3.60 6.40 -2.77
N ILE A 123 2.47 7.05 -3.03
CA ILE A 123 2.32 8.50 -2.96
C ILE A 123 1.10 8.89 -2.12
N VAL A 124 1.13 10.13 -1.67
CA VAL A 124 -0.02 10.94 -1.23
C VAL A 124 -0.01 12.23 -2.07
N PRO A 125 -1.08 13.04 -2.11
CA PRO A 125 -1.14 14.20 -2.99
C PRO A 125 0.02 15.19 -2.83
N SER A 126 0.48 15.46 -1.60
CA SER A 126 1.63 16.34 -1.36
C SER A 126 2.93 15.78 -1.96
N PHE A 127 3.21 14.49 -1.75
CA PHE A 127 4.40 13.84 -2.30
C PHE A 127 4.35 13.71 -3.84
N ALA A 128 3.16 13.48 -4.39
CA ALA A 128 2.95 13.49 -5.84
C ALA A 128 3.28 14.86 -6.45
N SER A 129 2.85 15.95 -5.81
CA SER A 129 3.19 17.32 -6.24
C SER A 129 4.70 17.59 -6.18
N ILE A 130 5.40 17.07 -5.15
CA ILE A 130 6.87 17.15 -5.07
C ILE A 130 7.52 16.43 -6.26
N ILE A 131 7.10 15.19 -6.54
CA ILE A 131 7.62 14.40 -7.67
C ILE A 131 7.42 15.15 -8.99
N VAL A 132 6.21 15.68 -9.24
CA VAL A 132 5.91 16.48 -10.44
C VAL A 132 6.80 17.72 -10.52
N THR A 133 6.97 18.45 -9.41
CA THR A 133 7.80 19.65 -9.36
C THR A 133 9.27 19.34 -9.66
N MET A 134 9.79 18.23 -9.12
CA MET A 134 11.15 17.79 -9.38
C MET A 134 11.32 17.32 -10.82
N ALA A 135 10.35 16.58 -11.37
CA ALA A 135 10.39 16.10 -12.76
C ALA A 135 10.40 17.25 -13.78
N GLY A 136 9.70 18.36 -13.49
CA GLY A 136 9.74 19.55 -14.36
C GLY A 136 11.10 20.29 -14.36
N ARG A 137 11.99 19.99 -13.40
CA ARG A 137 13.33 20.59 -13.30
C ARG A 137 14.45 19.62 -13.70
N ASP A 138 14.15 18.33 -13.69
CA ASP A 138 15.10 17.27 -14.02
C ASP A 138 15.27 17.17 -15.54
N ARG A 139 16.52 17.13 -15.99
CA ARG A 139 16.86 16.99 -17.42
C ARG A 139 17.25 15.56 -17.79
N GLU A 140 17.34 14.68 -16.79
CA GLU A 140 17.62 13.27 -16.98
C GLU A 140 16.36 12.50 -17.39
N PRO A 141 16.51 11.31 -18.00
CA PRO A 141 15.38 10.41 -18.22
C PRO A 141 14.60 10.11 -16.93
N PRO A 142 13.27 9.93 -17.01
CA PRO A 142 12.49 9.58 -15.83
C PRO A 142 12.94 8.22 -15.27
N PRO A 143 12.96 8.02 -13.94
CA PRO A 143 13.13 6.72 -13.33
C PRO A 143 12.12 5.69 -13.90
N PRO A 144 12.43 4.38 -13.88
CA PRO A 144 11.63 3.34 -14.53
C PRO A 144 10.35 2.97 -13.75
N VAL A 145 9.66 3.97 -13.21
CA VAL A 145 8.43 3.80 -12.44
C VAL A 145 7.32 3.26 -13.36
N ARG A 146 6.78 2.10 -13.00
CA ARG A 146 5.60 1.51 -13.66
C ARG A 146 4.31 1.75 -12.88
N LEU A 147 4.39 2.07 -11.59
CA LEU A 147 3.21 2.15 -10.73
C LEU A 147 3.36 3.20 -9.62
N PHE A 148 2.50 4.22 -9.67
CA PHE A 148 2.19 5.08 -8.54
C PHE A 148 0.95 4.56 -7.82
N THR A 149 1.00 4.43 -6.51
CA THR A 149 -0.17 4.03 -5.71
C THR A 149 -0.54 5.17 -4.77
N ASN A 150 -1.75 5.72 -4.87
CA ASN A 150 -2.24 6.80 -4.01
C ASN A 150 -3.30 6.31 -3.02
N THR A 151 -3.28 6.80 -1.78
CA THR A 151 -4.33 6.61 -0.77
C THR A 151 -4.32 7.77 0.24
N GLY A 152 -5.25 7.77 1.20
CA GLY A 152 -5.27 8.73 2.30
C GLY A 152 -5.98 10.04 1.97
N ALA A 153 -5.82 10.54 0.75
CA ALA A 153 -6.58 11.67 0.22
C ALA A 153 -6.83 11.53 -1.28
N ALA A 154 -7.83 12.26 -1.78
CA ALA A 154 -8.09 12.34 -3.22
C ALA A 154 -6.89 12.97 -3.94
N LEU A 155 -6.44 12.34 -5.03
CA LEU A 155 -5.37 12.86 -5.86
C LEU A 155 -5.98 13.81 -6.91
N PRO A 156 -5.56 15.09 -6.98
CA PRO A 156 -6.12 16.03 -7.94
C PRO A 156 -5.92 15.56 -9.40
N PRO A 157 -6.91 15.71 -10.29
CA PRO A 157 -6.77 15.31 -11.70
C PRO A 157 -5.56 15.96 -12.38
N ALA A 158 -5.28 17.22 -12.11
CA ALA A 158 -4.10 17.91 -12.65
C ALA A 158 -2.78 17.25 -12.23
N THR A 159 -2.68 16.76 -10.98
CA THR A 159 -1.49 16.02 -10.51
C THR A 159 -1.39 14.66 -11.17
N ILE A 160 -2.51 13.98 -11.43
CA ILE A 160 -2.53 12.70 -12.16
C ILE A 160 -1.99 12.87 -13.58
N GLU A 161 -2.49 13.87 -14.30
CA GLU A 161 -2.05 14.15 -15.67
C GLU A 161 -0.58 14.57 -15.73
N ALA A 162 -0.13 15.39 -14.77
CA ALA A 162 1.29 15.76 -14.68
C ALA A 162 2.21 14.56 -14.38
N LEU A 163 1.79 13.63 -13.51
CA LEU A 163 2.52 12.38 -13.27
C LEU A 163 2.59 11.52 -14.53
N ARG A 164 1.49 11.41 -15.29
CA ARG A 164 1.45 10.65 -16.55
C ARG A 164 2.34 11.27 -17.62
N ALA A 165 2.39 12.60 -17.70
CA ALA A 165 3.27 13.31 -18.61
C ALA A 165 4.75 13.10 -18.26
N ALA A 166 5.10 13.18 -16.97
CA ALA A 166 6.47 12.98 -16.49
C ALA A 166 6.92 11.50 -16.54
N PHE A 167 5.99 10.56 -16.35
CA PHE A 167 6.24 9.11 -16.29
C PHE A 167 5.27 8.37 -17.22
N PRO A 168 5.47 8.41 -18.55
CA PRO A 168 4.50 7.87 -19.52
C PRO A 168 4.28 6.36 -19.40
N GLY A 169 5.25 5.62 -18.86
CA GLY A 169 5.13 4.18 -18.59
C GLY A 169 4.37 3.83 -17.30
N ALA A 170 4.11 4.82 -16.43
CA ALA A 170 3.52 4.58 -15.12
C ALA A 170 1.99 4.55 -15.17
N ARG A 171 1.40 3.68 -14.34
CA ARG A 171 -0.03 3.74 -13.97
C ARG A 171 -0.19 4.54 -12.68
N VAL A 172 -1.27 5.31 -12.57
CA VAL A 172 -1.58 6.10 -11.37
C VAL A 172 -2.81 5.52 -10.69
N VAL A 173 -2.58 4.63 -9.73
CA VAL A 173 -3.65 3.85 -9.08
C VAL A 173 -4.22 4.57 -7.88
N ARG A 174 -5.52 4.86 -7.96
CA ARG A 174 -6.34 5.44 -6.89
C ARG A 174 -6.80 4.33 -5.95
N GLN A 175 -6.72 4.58 -4.65
CA GLN A 175 -7.18 3.66 -3.61
C GLN A 175 -7.92 4.41 -2.53
N PHE A 176 -8.79 3.69 -1.82
CA PHE A 176 -9.47 4.18 -0.64
C PHE A 176 -9.43 3.14 0.48
N GLY A 177 -9.22 3.61 1.71
CA GLY A 177 -9.08 2.76 2.87
C GLY A 177 -9.04 3.56 4.16
N GLN A 178 -9.18 2.84 5.26
CA GLN A 178 -9.01 3.34 6.61
C GLN A 178 -8.21 2.31 7.40
N THR A 179 -7.49 2.76 8.44
CA THR A 179 -6.62 1.89 9.26
C THR A 179 -7.38 0.68 9.81
N GLU A 180 -8.64 0.85 10.20
CA GLU A 180 -9.53 -0.17 10.79
C GLU A 180 -9.76 -1.41 9.92
N CYS A 181 -9.56 -1.30 8.61
CA CYS A 181 -9.68 -2.43 7.70
C CYS A 181 -8.61 -2.44 6.61
N LYS A 182 -7.53 -1.68 6.83
CA LYS A 182 -6.43 -1.37 5.92
C LYS A 182 -6.82 -0.70 4.60
N ARG A 183 -7.55 -1.41 3.74
CA ARG A 183 -7.91 -0.95 2.39
C ARG A 183 -9.28 -1.47 2.01
N ILE A 184 -10.09 -0.56 1.49
CA ILE A 184 -11.48 -0.82 1.12
C ILE A 184 -11.56 -1.09 -0.38
N SER A 185 -10.95 -0.23 -1.19
CA SER A 185 -10.97 -0.34 -2.65
C SER A 185 -9.68 0.09 -3.31
N ILE A 186 -9.47 -0.46 -4.51
CA ILE A 186 -8.32 -0.21 -5.37
C ILE A 186 -8.87 -0.11 -6.79
N MET A 187 -8.47 0.93 -7.54
CA MET A 187 -8.70 0.95 -8.98
C MET A 187 -7.73 -0.06 -9.63
N PRO A 188 -8.21 -1.06 -10.38
CA PRO A 188 -7.32 -1.96 -11.09
C PRO A 188 -6.34 -1.17 -11.98
N PRO A 189 -5.03 -1.50 -12.00
CA PRO A 189 -4.04 -0.73 -12.75
C PRO A 189 -4.34 -0.56 -14.24
N GLU A 190 -5.04 -1.53 -14.84
CA GLU A 190 -5.52 -1.52 -16.22
C GLU A 190 -6.68 -0.54 -16.46
N GLU A 191 -7.47 -0.26 -15.42
CA GLU A 191 -8.60 0.69 -15.44
C GLU A 191 -8.18 2.08 -14.88
N ASP A 192 -6.89 2.40 -14.77
CA ASP A 192 -6.42 3.61 -14.09
C ASP A 192 -6.93 4.93 -14.72
N ARG A 193 -7.27 4.89 -16.01
CA ARG A 193 -7.87 6.00 -16.79
C ARG A 193 -9.39 5.99 -16.81
N GLU A 194 -10.02 4.92 -16.34
CA GLU A 194 -11.46 4.80 -16.31
C GLU A 194 -12.05 5.39 -15.04
N ARG A 195 -13.32 5.81 -15.12
CA ARG A 195 -14.15 6.25 -13.98
C ARG A 195 -13.38 7.24 -13.08
N PRO A 196 -13.05 8.45 -13.54
CA PRO A 196 -12.15 9.38 -12.85
C PRO A 196 -12.58 9.70 -11.40
N ASP A 197 -13.89 9.74 -11.15
CA ASP A 197 -14.46 10.03 -9.83
C ASP A 197 -14.54 8.81 -8.90
N SER A 198 -14.13 7.63 -9.37
CA SER A 198 -14.15 6.39 -8.60
C SER A 198 -12.83 6.16 -7.85
N VAL A 199 -12.95 5.56 -6.67
CA VAL A 199 -11.83 5.04 -5.87
C VAL A 199 -11.59 3.54 -6.08
N GLY A 200 -12.17 3.00 -7.16
CA GLY A 200 -11.97 1.63 -7.61
C GLY A 200 -12.97 0.61 -7.07
N LEU A 201 -12.58 -0.65 -7.15
CA LEU A 201 -13.41 -1.80 -6.80
C LEU A 201 -13.08 -2.31 -5.39
N PRO A 202 -14.05 -2.91 -4.67
CA PRO A 202 -13.77 -3.54 -3.39
C PRO A 202 -12.65 -4.58 -3.52
N CYS A 203 -11.69 -4.59 -2.59
CA CYS A 203 -10.70 -5.67 -2.57
C CYS A 203 -11.40 -7.03 -2.39
N ARG A 204 -10.87 -8.09 -3.02
CA ARG A 204 -11.48 -9.43 -3.01
C ARG A 204 -11.83 -9.89 -1.59
N GLY A 205 -13.00 -10.51 -1.45
CA GLY A 205 -13.54 -10.94 -0.16
C GLY A 205 -14.24 -9.84 0.64
N ARG A 206 -14.21 -8.58 0.20
CA ARG A 206 -14.96 -7.48 0.84
C ARG A 206 -16.30 -7.25 0.14
N ARG A 207 -17.32 -6.89 0.93
CA ARG A 207 -18.64 -6.51 0.42
C ARG A 207 -18.94 -5.06 0.80
N TRP A 208 -19.44 -4.31 -0.18
CA TRP A 208 -19.98 -2.97 0.05
C TRP A 208 -21.45 -3.05 0.43
N ARG A 209 -21.83 -2.30 1.45
CA ARG A 209 -23.23 -2.00 1.74
C ARG A 209 -23.35 -0.50 1.93
N SER A 210 -24.11 0.14 1.06
CA SER A 210 -24.57 1.50 1.27
C SER A 210 -25.80 1.45 2.17
N SER A 211 -25.69 1.87 3.44
CA SER A 211 -26.87 2.02 4.29
C SER A 211 -27.45 3.43 4.09
N ALA A 212 -28.70 3.53 3.64
CA ALA A 212 -29.48 4.74 3.85
C ALA A 212 -29.81 4.89 5.36
N ARG A 213 -30.34 6.04 5.78
CA ARG A 213 -30.77 6.26 7.19
C ARG A 213 -31.90 5.32 7.62
N THR A 214 -32.56 4.69 6.65
CA THR A 214 -33.42 3.50 6.81
C THR A 214 -32.60 2.27 6.42
N ALA A 215 -32.77 1.16 7.13
CA ALA A 215 -31.96 -0.07 7.04
C ALA A 215 -32.04 -0.84 5.69
N SER A 216 -32.19 -0.14 4.57
CA SER A 216 -32.24 -0.67 3.22
C SER A 216 -31.00 -0.25 2.42
N PRO A 217 -30.42 -1.15 1.60
CA PRO A 217 -29.34 -0.81 0.68
C PRO A 217 -29.75 0.33 -0.25
N SER A 218 -28.90 1.34 -0.44
CA SER A 218 -29.17 2.34 -1.48
C SER A 218 -28.93 1.74 -2.87
N ARG A 219 -29.81 2.07 -3.82
CA ARG A 219 -29.61 1.69 -5.23
C ARG A 219 -28.26 2.22 -5.76
N PRO A 220 -27.62 1.52 -6.71
CA PRO A 220 -26.46 2.04 -7.45
C PRO A 220 -26.74 3.45 -7.98
N GLY A 221 -25.76 4.35 -7.88
CA GLY A 221 -25.85 5.73 -8.39
C GLY A 221 -26.45 6.78 -7.45
N ARG A 222 -26.90 6.43 -6.24
CA ARG A 222 -27.29 7.43 -5.22
C ARG A 222 -26.17 7.70 -4.21
N PRO A 223 -25.91 8.97 -3.83
CA PRO A 223 -24.89 9.29 -2.83
C PRO A 223 -25.21 8.62 -1.48
N ALA A 224 -24.26 7.85 -0.97
CA ALA A 224 -24.33 7.22 0.35
C ALA A 224 -23.52 8.04 1.36
N ARG A 225 -24.13 8.37 2.50
CA ARG A 225 -23.52 9.28 3.49
C ARG A 225 -22.41 8.62 4.34
N SER A 226 -22.34 7.29 4.35
CA SER A 226 -21.28 6.52 5.02
C SER A 226 -21.15 5.13 4.41
N LEU A 227 -19.94 4.75 4.01
CA LEU A 227 -19.59 3.37 3.67
C LEU A 227 -19.01 2.71 4.92
N ARG A 228 -19.61 1.62 5.40
CA ARG A 228 -18.97 0.74 6.38
C ARG A 228 -18.47 -0.49 5.65
N ALA A 229 -17.17 -0.76 5.73
CA ALA A 229 -16.66 -2.07 5.40
C ALA A 229 -17.30 -3.09 6.36
N GLY A 230 -17.90 -4.16 5.84
CA GLY A 230 -18.36 -5.27 6.66
C GLY A 230 -17.21 -5.90 7.45
N ARG A 231 -17.54 -6.69 8.49
CA ARG A 231 -16.54 -7.45 9.27
C ARG A 231 -15.58 -8.18 8.32
N MET A 232 -14.29 -8.08 8.60
CA MET A 232 -13.26 -8.92 7.98
C MET A 232 -13.41 -10.33 8.55
N SER A 233 -14.26 -11.14 7.91
CA SER A 233 -14.29 -12.58 8.16
C SER A 233 -13.36 -13.25 7.15
N CYS A 234 -12.24 -13.78 7.62
CA CYS A 234 -11.50 -14.77 6.86
C CYS A 234 -12.44 -15.97 6.66
N PRO A 235 -12.69 -16.48 5.44
CA PRO A 235 -13.34 -17.77 5.32
C PRO A 235 -12.43 -18.78 5.99
N ALA A 236 -12.92 -19.46 7.04
CA ALA A 236 -12.20 -20.53 7.69
C ALA A 236 -11.69 -21.49 6.62
N THR A 237 -10.38 -21.75 6.64
CA THR A 237 -9.77 -22.79 5.82
C THR A 237 -10.57 -24.07 6.02
N GLY A 238 -11.22 -24.53 4.95
CA GLY A 238 -11.93 -25.80 4.96
C GLY A 238 -10.96 -26.88 5.42
N THR A 239 -11.30 -27.55 6.50
CA THR A 239 -10.73 -28.84 6.87
C THR A 239 -10.81 -29.76 5.65
N THR A 240 -9.66 -30.08 5.07
CA THR A 240 -9.52 -31.27 4.23
C THR A 240 -9.93 -32.47 5.08
N ARG A 241 -11.10 -33.03 4.79
CA ARG A 241 -11.40 -34.40 5.19
C ARG A 241 -10.52 -35.31 4.35
N SER A 242 -9.81 -36.18 5.06
CA SER A 242 -9.26 -37.45 4.58
C SER A 242 -10.25 -38.21 3.71
#